data_AF-A0AAU6CAP2-F1
#
_entry.id   AF-A0AAU6CAP2-F1
#
_cell.length_a   1.000
_cell.length_b   1.000
_cell.length_c   1.000
_cell.angle_alpha   90.00
_cell.angle_beta   90.00
_cell.angle_gamma   90.00
#
_symmetry.space_group_name_H-M   'P 1'
#
loop_
_entity.id
_entity.type
_entity.pdbx_description
1 polymer ?
#
loop_
_entity_poly.entity_id
_entity_poly.type
_entity_poly.pdbx_seq_one_letter_code
_entity_poly.pdbx_strand_id
1 'polypeptide(L)'
;MSEGDRHEASTRTFLARAAEVARLLDLEVAANVPENRRARHLAGVARRPLLERATLSEEFFDPLMAAAVYDPDPSFCRWFVEPALYAFGRRRVMTALLGYLRTGTTAEIAGAQRAWYCAHLPLRADRSPAYAPSGSRDPALDEVDDLVGRWLESSSTQHPAPINVIAVSQGDTTKPETLVARGPWRNSSGLRGNP
;
A
#
# COMPACT_ATOMS: atom_id res chain seq x y z
N MET A 1 -8.27 1.84 -27.82
CA MET A 1 -8.80 1.85 -26.43
C MET A 1 -8.57 3.24 -25.86
N SER A 2 -9.64 3.92 -25.46
CA SER A 2 -9.58 5.28 -24.93
C SER A 2 -8.92 5.29 -23.55
N GLU A 3 -8.49 6.46 -23.08
CA GLU A 3 -7.98 6.61 -21.72
C GLU A 3 -9.05 6.34 -20.65
N GLY A 4 -10.31 6.67 -20.95
CA GLY A 4 -11.46 6.32 -20.12
C GLY A 4 -11.64 4.81 -19.98
N ASP A 5 -11.51 4.06 -21.08
CA ASP A 5 -11.64 2.60 -21.07
C ASP A 5 -10.56 1.94 -20.19
N ARG A 6 -9.33 2.47 -20.23
CA ARG A 6 -8.21 1.99 -19.39
C ARG A 6 -8.48 2.25 -17.91
N HIS A 7 -9.00 3.43 -17.57
CA HIS A 7 -9.32 3.78 -16.19
C HIS A 7 -10.46 2.91 -15.64
N GLU A 8 -11.48 2.65 -16.46
CA GLU A 8 -12.61 1.80 -16.08
C GLU A 8 -12.18 0.33 -15.88
N ALA A 9 -11.37 -0.21 -16.80
CA ALA A 9 -10.80 -1.56 -16.67
C ALA A 9 -9.92 -1.70 -15.42
N SER A 10 -9.11 -0.69 -15.11
CA SER A 10 -8.31 -0.63 -13.88
C SER A 10 -9.20 -0.63 -12.63
N THR A 11 -10.26 0.19 -12.63
CA THR A 11 -11.23 0.26 -11.52
C THR A 11 -11.95 -1.06 -11.29
N ARG A 12 -12.38 -1.76 -12.37
CA ARG A 12 -12.98 -3.10 -12.25
C ARG A 12 -12.00 -4.13 -11.71
N THR A 13 -10.75 -4.08 -12.17
CA THR A 13 -9.68 -4.98 -11.68
C THR A 13 -9.44 -4.76 -10.19
N PHE A 14 -9.31 -3.50 -9.76
CA PHE A 14 -9.17 -3.15 -8.35
C PHE A 14 -10.35 -3.63 -7.51
N LEU A 15 -11.58 -3.41 -7.97
CA LEU A 15 -12.79 -3.89 -7.29
C LEU A 15 -12.76 -5.41 -7.10
N ALA A 16 -12.37 -6.18 -8.12
CA ALA A 16 -12.27 -7.62 -8.03
C ALA A 16 -11.25 -8.06 -6.96
N ARG A 17 -10.10 -7.39 -6.86
CA ARG A 17 -9.07 -7.69 -5.86
C ARG A 17 -9.47 -7.29 -4.44
N ALA A 18 -10.11 -6.14 -4.28
CA ALA A 18 -10.68 -5.74 -2.99
C ALA A 18 -11.78 -6.70 -2.52
N ALA A 19 -12.61 -7.21 -3.43
CA ALA A 19 -13.64 -8.20 -3.13
C ALA A 19 -13.05 -9.56 -2.75
N GLU A 20 -11.94 -9.98 -3.36
CA GLU A 20 -11.22 -11.20 -3.00
C GLU A 20 -10.71 -11.16 -1.55
N VAL A 21 -10.11 -10.03 -1.13
CA VAL A 21 -9.70 -9.80 0.26
C VAL A 21 -10.91 -9.81 1.20
N ALA A 22 -11.99 -9.12 0.83
CA ALA A 22 -13.22 -9.09 1.64
C ALA A 22 -13.83 -10.48 1.84
N ARG A 23 -13.83 -11.32 0.79
CA ARG A 23 -14.31 -12.70 0.85
C ARG A 23 -13.50 -13.56 1.83
N LEU A 24 -12.17 -13.42 1.84
CA LEU A 24 -11.32 -14.14 2.81
C LEU A 24 -11.58 -13.70 4.25
N LEU A 25 -12.09 -12.48 4.45
CA LEU A 25 -12.49 -11.96 5.76
C LEU A 25 -13.94 -12.29 6.14
N ASP A 26 -14.68 -12.99 5.26
CA ASP A 26 -16.12 -13.23 5.36
C ASP A 26 -16.93 -11.92 5.49
N LEU A 27 -16.52 -10.89 4.73
CA LEU A 27 -17.21 -9.61 4.68
C LEU A 27 -18.14 -9.55 3.47
N GLU A 28 -19.42 -9.28 3.73
CA GLU A 28 -20.40 -9.10 2.66
C GLU A 28 -20.19 -7.78 1.91
N VAL A 29 -20.32 -7.85 0.57
CA VAL A 29 -20.35 -6.66 -0.28
C VAL A 29 -21.72 -6.01 -0.14
N ALA A 30 -21.80 -4.85 0.52
CA ALA A 30 -23.07 -4.12 0.63
C ALA A 30 -23.64 -3.78 -0.76
N ALA A 31 -24.80 -4.36 -1.09
CA ALA A 31 -25.45 -4.21 -2.39
C ALA A 31 -25.80 -2.73 -2.73
N ASN A 32 -25.97 -1.90 -1.70
CA ASN A 32 -26.43 -0.52 -1.82
C ASN A 32 -25.32 0.52 -2.08
N VAL A 33 -24.06 0.09 -2.23
CA VAL A 33 -22.95 1.02 -2.50
C VAL A 33 -22.81 1.26 -4.01
N PRO A 34 -22.74 2.53 -4.47
CA PRO A 34 -22.47 2.85 -5.87
C PRO A 34 -21.18 2.20 -6.39
N GLU A 35 -21.18 1.69 -7.63
CA GLU A 35 -20.08 0.90 -8.18
C GLU A 35 -18.71 1.60 -8.10
N ASN A 36 -18.66 2.89 -8.43
CA ASN A 36 -17.47 3.73 -8.34
C ASN A 36 -16.92 3.94 -6.91
N ARG A 37 -17.69 3.55 -5.88
CA ARG A 37 -17.30 3.59 -4.46
C ARG A 37 -17.18 2.20 -3.83
N ARG A 38 -17.64 1.13 -4.49
CA ARG A 38 -17.63 -0.23 -3.92
C ARG A 38 -16.26 -0.69 -3.49
N ALA A 39 -15.26 -0.53 -4.35
CA ALA A 39 -13.89 -0.97 -4.05
C ALA A 39 -13.33 -0.23 -2.82
N ARG A 40 -13.56 1.08 -2.73
CA ARG A 40 -13.15 1.90 -1.57
C ARG A 40 -13.89 1.52 -0.30
N HIS A 41 -15.18 1.24 -0.40
CA HIS A 41 -15.98 0.77 0.72
C HIS A 41 -15.43 -0.56 1.24
N LEU A 42 -15.20 -1.53 0.36
CA LEU A 42 -14.60 -2.83 0.68
C LEU A 42 -13.22 -2.69 1.34
N ALA A 43 -12.33 -1.88 0.75
CA ALA A 43 -11.03 -1.60 1.32
C ALA A 43 -11.14 -1.01 2.74
N GLY A 44 -12.08 -0.08 2.95
CA GLY A 44 -12.32 0.56 4.24
C GLY A 44 -12.82 -0.40 5.31
N VAL A 45 -13.79 -1.27 4.97
CA VAL A 45 -14.33 -2.26 5.92
C VAL A 45 -13.36 -3.41 6.19
N ALA A 46 -12.53 -3.79 5.21
CA ALA A 46 -11.52 -4.84 5.35
C ALA A 46 -10.33 -4.42 6.21
N ARG A 47 -9.97 -3.12 6.19
CA ARG A 47 -8.74 -2.62 6.81
C ARG A 47 -8.64 -2.95 8.31
N ARG A 48 -9.67 -2.65 9.09
CA ARG A 48 -9.63 -2.86 10.55
C ARG A 48 -9.51 -4.35 10.90
N PRO A 49 -10.37 -5.26 10.38
CA PRO A 49 -10.22 -6.69 10.59
C PRO A 49 -8.85 -7.26 10.21
N LEU A 50 -8.22 -6.74 9.15
CA LEU A 50 -6.88 -7.16 8.75
C LEU A 50 -5.82 -6.75 9.78
N LEU A 51 -5.89 -5.54 10.31
CA LEU A 51 -4.91 -5.01 11.28
C LEU A 51 -5.07 -5.61 12.70
N GLU A 52 -6.30 -5.98 13.07
CA GLU A 52 -6.61 -6.59 14.37
C GLU A 52 -6.10 -8.03 14.51
N ARG A 53 -5.73 -8.67 13.40
CA ARG A 53 -5.17 -10.03 13.40
C ARG A 53 -3.65 -9.99 13.60
N ALA A 54 -3.16 -10.79 14.56
CA ALA A 54 -1.72 -10.96 14.80
C ALA A 54 -1.03 -11.73 13.66
N THR A 55 -1.75 -12.66 13.05
CA THR A 55 -1.30 -13.46 11.91
C THR A 55 -2.41 -13.57 10.88
N LEU A 56 -2.05 -13.68 9.61
CA LEU A 56 -2.97 -13.99 8.51
C LEU A 56 -2.57 -15.33 7.90
N SER A 57 -3.57 -16.06 7.38
CA SER A 57 -3.32 -17.26 6.57
C SER A 57 -2.57 -16.88 5.29
N GLU A 58 -1.76 -17.80 4.76
CA GLU A 58 -0.97 -17.59 3.54
C GLU A 58 -1.84 -17.20 2.32
N GLU A 59 -3.11 -17.62 2.30
CA GLU A 59 -4.07 -17.29 1.25
C GLU A 59 -4.38 -15.78 1.13
N PHE A 60 -4.05 -14.98 2.15
CA PHE A 60 -4.21 -13.52 2.10
C PHE A 60 -3.10 -12.81 1.34
N PHE A 61 -1.92 -13.42 1.18
CA PHE A 61 -0.76 -12.71 0.67
C PHE A 61 -0.98 -12.18 -0.75
N ASP A 62 -1.31 -13.06 -1.70
CA ASP A 62 -1.47 -12.67 -3.10
C ASP A 62 -2.65 -11.70 -3.30
N PRO A 63 -3.84 -11.90 -2.70
CA PRO A 63 -4.94 -10.94 -2.80
C PRO A 63 -4.60 -9.56 -2.22
N LEU A 64 -3.87 -9.48 -1.11
CA LEU A 64 -3.43 -8.20 -0.54
C LEU A 64 -2.43 -7.49 -1.46
N MET A 65 -1.46 -8.23 -2.01
CA MET A 65 -0.48 -7.66 -2.93
C MET A 65 -1.15 -7.18 -4.22
N ALA A 66 -2.07 -7.97 -4.80
CA ALA A 66 -2.81 -7.58 -5.98
C ALA A 66 -3.71 -6.35 -5.71
N ALA A 67 -4.42 -6.32 -4.58
CA ALA A 67 -5.25 -5.17 -4.21
C ALA A 67 -4.41 -3.90 -4.04
N ALA A 68 -3.24 -3.99 -3.42
CA ALA A 68 -2.30 -2.86 -3.29
C ALA A 68 -1.80 -2.35 -4.65
N VAL A 69 -1.42 -3.24 -5.56
CA VAL A 69 -0.85 -2.90 -6.86
C VAL A 69 -1.90 -2.30 -7.79
N TYR A 70 -3.11 -2.87 -7.83
CA TYR A 70 -4.16 -2.37 -8.71
C TYR A 70 -4.93 -1.16 -8.16
N ASP A 71 -4.67 -0.72 -6.91
CA ASP A 71 -5.32 0.47 -6.35
C ASP A 71 -4.97 1.71 -7.19
N PRO A 72 -5.96 2.37 -7.82
CA PRO A 72 -5.72 3.56 -8.64
C PRO A 72 -5.35 4.79 -7.79
N ASP A 73 -5.54 4.76 -6.47
CA ASP A 73 -5.28 5.89 -5.58
C ASP A 73 -3.98 5.68 -4.77
N PRO A 74 -2.95 6.53 -4.97
CA PRO A 74 -1.66 6.42 -4.29
C PRO A 74 -1.77 6.46 -2.76
N SER A 75 -2.81 7.11 -2.21
CA SER A 75 -2.96 7.24 -0.75
C SER A 75 -3.55 6.00 -0.09
N PHE A 76 -4.25 5.16 -0.85
CA PHE A 76 -5.07 4.06 -0.31
C PHE A 76 -4.46 2.68 -0.53
N CYS A 77 -3.47 2.53 -1.43
CA CYS A 77 -2.72 1.28 -1.55
C CYS A 77 -2.11 0.84 -0.19
N ARG A 78 -1.81 1.81 0.70
CA ARG A 78 -1.41 1.57 2.09
C ARG A 78 -2.41 0.68 2.86
N TRP A 79 -3.70 0.74 2.59
CA TRP A 79 -4.71 -0.04 3.33
C TRP A 79 -4.56 -1.56 3.15
N PHE A 80 -3.85 -1.99 2.10
CA PHE A 80 -3.51 -3.39 1.86
C PHE A 80 -2.03 -3.68 2.13
N VAL A 81 -1.13 -2.75 1.80
CA VAL A 81 0.31 -2.90 2.09
C VAL A 81 0.56 -2.96 3.60
N GLU A 82 -0.06 -2.09 4.40
CA GLU A 82 0.17 -2.02 5.84
C GLU A 82 -0.18 -3.35 6.53
N PRO A 83 -1.37 -3.96 6.34
CA PRO A 83 -1.63 -5.30 6.85
C PRO A 83 -0.69 -6.39 6.32
N ALA A 84 -0.30 -6.33 5.05
CA ALA A 84 0.64 -7.31 4.49
C ALA A 84 2.02 -7.23 5.15
N LEU A 85 2.51 -6.02 5.43
CA LEU A 85 3.73 -5.82 6.20
C LEU A 85 3.59 -6.41 7.60
N TYR A 86 2.48 -6.12 8.28
CA TYR A 86 2.22 -6.65 9.62
C TYR A 86 2.21 -8.18 9.66
N ALA A 87 1.53 -8.83 8.73
CA ALA A 87 1.36 -10.28 8.75
C ALA A 87 2.55 -11.07 8.16
N PHE A 88 3.20 -10.56 7.11
CA PHE A 88 4.10 -11.37 6.27
C PHE A 88 5.55 -10.91 6.20
N GLY A 89 5.90 -9.76 6.76
CA GLY A 89 7.27 -9.25 6.70
C GLY A 89 7.49 -8.25 5.58
N ARG A 90 8.27 -7.20 5.86
CA ARG A 90 8.65 -6.21 4.85
C ARG A 90 9.44 -6.84 3.72
N ARG A 91 10.34 -7.79 4.02
CA ARG A 91 11.15 -8.49 3.03
C ARG A 91 10.30 -9.22 2.00
N ARG A 92 9.27 -9.94 2.43
CA ARG A 92 8.38 -10.68 1.53
C ARG A 92 7.53 -9.75 0.67
N VAL A 93 6.94 -8.71 1.28
CA VAL A 93 6.17 -7.68 0.57
C VAL A 93 7.03 -6.99 -0.49
N MET A 94 8.23 -6.52 -0.13
CA MET A 94 9.14 -5.88 -1.08
C MET A 94 9.60 -6.82 -2.19
N THR A 95 9.85 -8.09 -1.88
CA THR A 95 10.19 -9.09 -2.90
C THR A 95 9.07 -9.24 -3.93
N ALA A 96 7.81 -9.30 -3.50
CA ALA A 96 6.67 -9.38 -4.40
C ALA A 96 6.52 -8.11 -5.26
N LEU A 97 6.68 -6.93 -4.68
CA LEU A 97 6.66 -5.65 -5.42
C LEU A 97 7.78 -5.56 -6.46
N LEU A 98 8.98 -6.04 -6.14
CA LEU A 98 10.08 -6.14 -7.09
C LEU A 98 9.74 -7.10 -8.24
N GLY A 99 9.01 -8.19 -7.97
CA GLY A 99 8.46 -9.07 -9.00
C GLY A 99 7.54 -8.33 -9.97
N TYR A 100 6.53 -7.62 -9.45
CA TYR A 100 5.65 -6.78 -10.27
C TYR A 100 6.40 -5.72 -11.08
N LEU A 101 7.42 -5.08 -10.50
CA LEU A 101 8.25 -4.11 -11.20
C LEU A 101 8.97 -4.76 -12.40
N ARG A 102 9.48 -5.98 -12.24
CA ARG A 102 10.29 -6.65 -13.28
C ARG A 102 9.47 -7.30 -14.39
N THR A 103 8.33 -7.90 -14.06
CA THR A 103 7.58 -8.75 -14.98
C THR A 103 6.14 -8.30 -15.21
N GLY A 104 5.68 -7.29 -14.48
CA GLY A 104 4.31 -6.82 -14.55
C GLY A 104 3.99 -6.08 -15.84
N THR A 105 2.69 -5.98 -16.11
CA THR A 105 2.12 -5.05 -17.08
C THR A 105 2.41 -3.59 -16.68
N THR A 106 2.21 -2.64 -17.61
CA THR A 106 2.39 -1.20 -17.32
C THR A 106 1.55 -0.74 -16.10
N ALA A 107 0.34 -1.27 -15.95
CA ALA A 107 -0.52 -0.96 -14.80
C ALA A 107 0.04 -1.51 -13.49
N GLU A 108 0.53 -2.75 -13.50
CA GLU A 108 1.15 -3.38 -12.34
C GLU A 108 2.47 -2.72 -11.96
N ILE A 109 3.30 -2.35 -12.92
CA ILE A 109 4.56 -1.62 -12.67
C ILE A 109 4.26 -0.28 -11.98
N ALA A 110 3.34 0.51 -12.54
CA ALA A 110 2.95 1.78 -11.94
C ALA A 110 2.35 1.60 -10.54
N GLY A 111 1.56 0.54 -10.34
CA GLY A 111 1.01 0.13 -9.06
C GLY A 111 2.06 -0.24 -8.03
N ALA A 112 3.00 -1.09 -8.41
CA ALA A 112 4.11 -1.53 -7.58
C ALA A 112 4.96 -0.35 -7.12
N GLN A 113 5.21 0.64 -7.99
CA GLN A 113 5.93 1.86 -7.62
C GLN A 113 5.23 2.65 -6.50
N ARG A 114 3.89 2.80 -6.57
CA ARG A 114 3.11 3.44 -5.50
C ARG A 114 3.15 2.63 -4.21
N ALA A 115 2.94 1.32 -4.31
CA ALA A 115 2.96 0.42 -3.16
C ALA A 115 4.34 0.32 -2.50
N TRP A 116 5.43 0.42 -3.26
CA TRP A 116 6.80 0.43 -2.75
C TRP A 116 7.08 1.61 -1.81
N TYR A 117 6.53 2.78 -2.12
CA TYR A 117 6.59 3.94 -1.23
C TYR A 117 5.88 3.64 0.10
N CYS A 118 4.67 3.07 0.05
CA CYS A 118 3.95 2.67 1.26
C CYS A 118 4.67 1.57 2.05
N ALA A 119 5.40 0.68 1.36
CA ALA A 119 6.16 -0.39 1.96
C ALA A 119 7.36 0.10 2.78
N HIS A 120 7.75 1.38 2.68
CA HIS A 120 8.82 2.00 3.48
C HIS A 120 8.31 2.68 4.75
N LEU A 121 7.00 2.85 4.91
CA LEU A 121 6.46 3.56 6.08
C LEU A 121 6.78 2.80 7.39
N PRO A 122 7.02 3.53 8.49
CA PRO A 122 7.29 2.90 9.78
C PRO A 122 6.03 2.20 10.30
N LEU A 123 6.22 0.96 10.75
CA LEU A 123 5.18 0.19 11.43
C LEU A 123 5.14 0.57 12.90
N ARG A 124 3.94 0.60 13.47
CA ARG A 124 3.70 0.99 14.86
C ARG A 124 3.12 -0.14 15.67
N ALA A 125 3.57 -0.26 16.92
CA ALA A 125 3.14 -1.29 17.87
C ALA A 125 1.65 -1.17 18.26
N ASP A 126 1.10 0.04 18.27
CA ASP A 126 -0.29 0.33 18.64
C ASP A 126 -1.32 -0.02 17.54
N ARG A 127 -0.84 -0.38 16.34
CA ARG A 127 -1.68 -0.57 15.15
C ARG A 127 -1.96 -2.03 14.81
N SER A 128 -1.17 -2.97 15.34
CA SER A 128 -1.41 -4.40 15.17
C SER A 128 -0.79 -5.17 16.34
N PRO A 129 -1.49 -6.19 16.87
CA PRO A 129 -0.93 -7.08 17.89
C PRO A 129 0.38 -7.75 17.47
N ALA A 130 0.63 -7.92 16.17
CA ALA A 130 1.86 -8.49 15.62
C ALA A 130 3.14 -7.71 16.01
N TYR A 131 3.01 -6.42 16.32
CA TYR A 131 4.12 -5.52 16.68
C TYR A 131 4.00 -4.99 18.11
N ALA A 132 3.09 -5.55 18.92
CA ALA A 132 3.01 -5.21 20.34
C ALA A 132 4.34 -5.56 21.04
N PRO A 133 4.69 -4.91 22.17
CA PRO A 133 5.92 -5.22 22.91
C PRO A 133 6.03 -6.68 23.39
N SER A 134 4.90 -7.38 23.51
CA SER A 134 4.82 -8.81 23.79
C SER A 134 4.91 -9.70 22.55
N GLY A 135 4.96 -9.11 21.36
CA GLY A 135 5.09 -9.80 20.08
C GLY A 135 6.51 -10.30 19.87
N SER A 136 6.64 -11.59 19.55
CA SER A 136 7.90 -12.21 19.15
C SER A 136 7.97 -12.22 17.63
N ARG A 137 8.40 -11.10 17.04
CA ARG A 137 8.65 -11.02 15.59
C ARG A 137 10.13 -11.13 15.31
N ASP A 138 10.47 -11.99 14.35
CA ASP A 138 11.83 -12.13 13.83
C ASP A 138 12.24 -10.86 13.06
N PRO A 139 13.31 -10.14 13.49
CA PRO A 139 13.83 -8.98 12.77
C PRO A 139 14.24 -9.26 11.32
N ALA A 140 14.65 -10.49 10.99
CA ALA A 140 15.06 -10.87 9.64
C ALA A 140 13.94 -10.71 8.60
N LEU A 141 12.67 -10.71 9.05
CA LEU A 141 11.52 -10.44 8.19
C LEU A 141 11.48 -9.00 7.66
N ASP A 142 12.20 -8.07 8.30
CA ASP A 142 12.20 -6.66 7.97
C ASP A 142 13.54 -6.16 7.38
N GLU A 143 14.54 -7.04 7.23
CA GLU A 143 15.81 -6.74 6.54
C GLU A 143 15.66 -6.68 5.01
N VAL A 144 15.95 -5.51 4.43
CA VAL A 144 15.60 -5.21 3.03
C VAL A 144 16.66 -4.45 2.22
N ASP A 145 17.86 -4.22 2.75
CA ASP A 145 18.88 -3.40 2.09
C ASP A 145 19.24 -3.91 0.68
N ASP A 146 19.36 -5.23 0.53
CA ASP A 146 19.61 -5.88 -0.77
C ASP A 146 18.45 -5.65 -1.76
N LEU A 147 17.20 -5.63 -1.27
CA LEU A 147 16.02 -5.40 -2.09
C LEU A 147 15.93 -3.95 -2.57
N VAL A 148 16.35 -2.98 -1.76
CA VAL A 148 16.41 -1.57 -2.16
C VAL A 148 17.37 -1.38 -3.34
N GLY A 149 18.56 -1.98 -3.27
CA GLY A 149 19.52 -1.94 -4.39
C GLY A 149 18.95 -2.54 -5.68
N ARG A 150 18.33 -3.71 -5.59
CA ARG A 150 17.70 -4.40 -6.73
C ARG A 150 16.51 -3.64 -7.31
N TRP A 151 15.76 -2.94 -6.47
CA TRP A 151 14.66 -2.07 -6.90
C TRP A 151 15.19 -0.90 -7.73
N LEU A 152 16.21 -0.20 -7.22
CA LEU A 152 16.81 0.94 -7.93
C LEU A 152 17.30 0.52 -9.32
N GLU A 153 18.07 -0.56 -9.41
CA GLU A 153 18.56 -1.13 -10.66
C GLU A 153 17.42 -1.45 -11.65
N SER A 154 16.36 -2.11 -11.18
CA SER A 154 15.22 -2.47 -12.03
C SER A 154 14.45 -1.23 -12.50
N SER A 155 14.21 -0.29 -11.58
CA SER A 155 13.44 0.93 -11.85
C SER A 155 14.12 1.85 -12.88
N SER A 156 15.46 1.94 -12.86
CA SER A 156 16.25 2.65 -13.88
C SER A 156 16.12 2.04 -15.27
N THR A 157 15.83 0.74 -15.36
CA THR A 157 15.63 0.06 -16.65
C THR A 157 14.21 0.26 -17.20
N GLN A 158 13.20 0.34 -16.32
CA GLN A 158 11.82 0.60 -16.73
C GLN A 158 11.52 2.06 -17.08
N HIS A 159 12.27 3.03 -16.52
CA HIS A 159 12.06 4.45 -16.80
C HIS A 159 13.38 5.24 -16.80
N PRO A 160 13.81 5.85 -17.92
CA PRO A 160 15.08 6.60 -17.98
C PRO A 160 15.04 8.00 -17.32
N ALA A 161 14.06 8.31 -16.48
CA ALA A 161 13.96 9.59 -15.75
C ALA A 161 13.73 9.36 -14.25
N PRO A 162 14.34 10.18 -13.37
CA PRO A 162 14.54 9.82 -11.97
C PRO A 162 13.26 9.94 -11.14
N ILE A 163 12.87 8.84 -10.51
CA ILE A 163 12.04 8.87 -9.30
C ILE A 163 12.97 9.34 -8.17
N ASN A 164 12.72 10.54 -7.63
CA ASN A 164 13.40 11.03 -6.43
C ASN A 164 13.02 10.16 -5.23
N VAL A 165 13.78 9.10 -4.98
CA VAL A 165 13.71 8.32 -3.74
C VAL A 165 14.65 9.00 -2.74
N ILE A 166 14.07 9.70 -1.76
CA ILE A 166 14.82 10.18 -0.60
C ILE A 166 15.14 8.94 0.26
N ALA A 167 16.42 8.55 0.28
CA ALA A 167 16.93 7.57 1.23
C ALA A 167 16.73 8.12 2.65
N VAL A 168 15.82 7.53 3.42
CA VAL A 168 15.72 7.79 4.86
C VAL A 168 16.77 6.92 5.52
N SER A 169 17.95 7.51 5.75
CA SER A 169 19.01 6.93 6.58
C SER A 169 18.51 6.84 8.02
N GLN A 170 18.47 5.63 8.59
CA GLN A 170 18.30 5.46 10.02
C GLN A 170 19.61 5.81 10.74
N GLY A 171 19.53 6.74 11.72
CA GLY A 171 20.56 6.97 12.73
C GLY A 171 21.06 8.41 12.80
N ASP A 172 20.53 9.21 13.74
CA ASP A 172 21.24 9.55 14.99
C ASP A 172 20.31 10.40 15.89
N THR A 173 20.16 9.96 17.13
CA THR A 173 19.38 10.65 18.16
C THR A 173 20.26 11.69 18.84
N THR A 174 20.22 12.94 18.43
CA THR A 174 20.38 14.07 19.37
C THR A 174 19.99 15.42 18.74
N LYS A 175 18.99 16.04 19.37
CA LYS A 175 18.54 17.46 19.32
C LYS A 175 17.24 17.75 18.54
N PRO A 176 16.34 18.59 19.12
CA PRO A 176 15.10 18.98 18.47
C PRO A 176 15.32 20.25 17.64
N GLU A 177 15.32 20.13 16.31
CA GLU A 177 15.16 21.29 15.44
C GLU A 177 13.80 21.25 14.75
N THR A 178 13.01 22.23 15.14
CA THR A 178 11.76 22.68 14.53
C THR A 178 11.94 22.86 13.02
N LEU A 179 11.36 21.97 12.21
CA LEU A 179 11.26 22.18 10.77
C LEU A 179 9.80 22.43 10.36
N VAL A 180 9.58 23.68 9.98
CA VAL A 180 8.35 24.20 9.37
C VAL A 180 8.16 23.55 8.00
N ALA A 181 7.05 22.82 7.83
CA ALA A 181 6.60 22.38 6.52
C ALA A 181 6.11 23.59 5.70
N ARG A 182 6.83 23.94 4.63
CA ARG A 182 6.33 24.79 3.55
C ARG A 182 6.40 24.02 2.23
N GLY A 183 5.25 23.63 1.71
CA GLY A 183 5.05 23.04 0.38
C GLY A 183 3.56 22.75 0.12
N PRO A 184 3.07 22.93 -1.12
CA PRO A 184 1.76 23.50 -1.36
C PRO A 184 0.67 22.45 -1.58
N TRP A 185 -0.20 22.27 -0.60
CA TRP A 185 -1.51 21.64 -0.82
C TRP A 185 -2.58 22.65 -0.42
N ARG A 186 -3.08 23.38 -1.43
CA ARG A 186 -4.23 24.27 -1.29
C ARG A 186 -5.45 23.39 -1.03
N ASN A 187 -5.98 23.46 0.18
CA ASN A 187 -7.29 22.92 0.52
C ASN A 187 -8.36 23.81 -0.13
N SER A 188 -9.03 23.30 -1.16
CA SER A 188 -10.24 23.90 -1.72
C SER A 188 -11.46 23.18 -1.16
N SER A 189 -11.84 23.50 0.07
CA SER A 189 -13.19 23.30 0.58
C SER A 189 -13.84 24.67 0.72
N GLY A 190 -14.57 25.05 -0.34
CA GLY A 190 -15.42 26.23 -0.33
C GLY A 190 -16.61 26.01 0.61
N LEU A 191 -16.71 26.85 1.63
CA LEU A 191 -17.94 27.05 2.39
C LEU A 191 -18.88 27.93 1.57
N ARG A 192 -19.98 27.34 1.08
CA ARG A 192 -21.29 27.99 0.98
C ARG A 192 -22.05 27.46 2.20
N GLY A 193 -22.68 28.22 3.09
CA GLY A 193 -23.36 29.50 2.93
C GLY A 193 -24.88 29.23 2.90
N ASN A 194 -25.54 29.37 4.06
CA ASN A 194 -26.88 29.93 4.33
C ASN A 194 -27.72 29.15 5.35
N PRO A 195 -28.73 29.80 5.98
CA PRO A 195 -29.00 31.24 6.08
C PRO A 195 -28.77 31.83 7.48
#